data_AF-A0A816HLG7-F1
#
_entry.id   AF-A0A816HLG7-F1
#
_cell.length_a   1.000
_cell.length_b   1.000
_cell.length_c   1.000
_cell.angle_alpha   90.00
_cell.angle_beta   90.00
_cell.angle_gamma   90.00
#
_symmetry.space_group_name_H-M   'P 1'
#
loop_
_entity.id
_entity.type
_entity.pdbx_description
1 polymer ?
#
loop_
_entity_poly.entity_id
_entity_poly.type
_entity_poly.pdbx_seq_one_letter_code
_entity_poly.pdbx_strand_id
1 'polypeptide(L)' 'MIEASNGRNVSDYTAYANENEIILPIGTKLKVEGDPLQQQNNLFIVHLIEIDDEHDQQEK' A
#
# COMPACT_ATOMS: atom_id res chain seq x y z
N MET A 1 5.86 4.21 -0.83
CA MET A 1 5.20 3.93 0.47
C MET A 1 3.77 3.51 0.20
N ILE A 2 3.17 2.68 1.06
CA ILE A 2 1.77 2.26 0.94
C ILE A 2 1.07 2.55 2.27
N GLU A 3 -0.02 3.31 2.22
CA GLU A 3 -0.96 3.48 3.33
C GLU A 3 -2.14 2.54 3.11
N ALA A 4 -2.38 1.61 4.04
CA ALA A 4 -3.40 0.57 3.92
C ALA A 4 -4.16 0.38 5.24
N SER A 5 -5.47 0.21 5.14
CA SER A 5 -6.39 0.01 6.27
C SER A 5 -6.88 -1.44 6.37
N ASN A 6 -6.93 -2.19 5.26
CA ASN A 6 -7.44 -3.58 5.24
C ASN A 6 -6.35 -4.65 5.19
N GLY A 7 -5.08 -4.27 5.37
CA GLY A 7 -3.96 -5.20 5.43
C GLY A 7 -4.07 -6.20 6.58
N ARG A 8 -3.69 -7.46 6.32
CA ARG A 8 -3.66 -8.53 7.33
C ARG A 8 -2.25 -8.72 7.84
N ASN A 9 -2.05 -8.55 9.13
CA ASN A 9 -0.81 -8.96 9.77
C ASN A 9 -0.73 -10.49 9.82
N VAL A 10 0.37 -11.04 9.28
CA VAL A 10 0.63 -12.48 9.23
C VAL A 10 1.94 -12.86 9.90
N SER A 11 2.52 -11.99 10.73
CA SER A 11 3.79 -12.22 11.43
C SER A 11 3.82 -13.51 12.24
N ASP A 12 2.66 -13.94 12.78
CA ASP A 12 2.55 -15.20 13.56
C ASP A 12 2.48 -16.47 12.69
N TYR A 13 2.27 -16.33 11.37
CA TYR A 13 2.01 -17.45 10.45
C TYR A 13 3.05 -17.56 9.33
N THR A 14 3.86 -16.52 9.13
CA THR A 14 4.88 -16.48 8.08
C THR A 14 6.10 -17.34 8.43
N ALA A 15 6.83 -17.76 7.39
CA ALA A 15 8.11 -18.46 7.55
C ALA A 15 9.21 -17.57 8.16
N TYR A 16 9.01 -16.24 8.15
CA TYR A 16 9.98 -15.25 8.62
C TYR A 16 9.42 -14.45 9.81
N ALA A 17 9.28 -15.12 10.96
CA ALA A 17 8.64 -14.56 12.16
C ALA A 17 9.28 -13.27 12.73
N ASN A 18 10.49 -12.92 12.30
CA ASN A 18 11.15 -11.67 12.70
C ASN A 18 10.82 -10.49 11.78
N GLU A 19 9.98 -10.70 10.77
CA GLU A 19 9.50 -9.66 9.85
C GLU A 19 8.08 -9.21 10.18
N ASN A 20 7.76 -7.97 9.80
CA ASN A 20 6.44 -7.38 9.96
C ASN A 20 5.63 -7.55 8.67
N GLU A 21 5.39 -8.80 8.28
CA GLU A 21 4.69 -9.11 7.03
C GLU A 21 3.20 -8.72 7.13
N ILE A 22 2.76 -7.88 6.19
CA ILE A 22 1.37 -7.49 5.99
C ILE A 22 0.95 -7.94 4.58
N ILE A 23 -0.11 -8.74 4.49
CA ILE A 23 -0.71 -9.15 3.22
C ILE A 23 -1.90 -8.25 2.90
N LEU A 24 -1.86 -7.62 1.73
CA LEU A 24 -3.02 -6.95 1.16
C LEU A 24 -3.92 -7.98 0.46
N PRO A 25 -5.21 -8.07 0.78
CA PRO A 25 -6.12 -9.01 0.12
C PRO A 25 -6.16 -8.82 -1.40
N ILE A 26 -6.43 -9.89 -2.14
CA ILE A 26 -6.67 -9.81 -3.58
C ILE A 26 -7.88 -8.91 -3.83
N GLY A 27 -7.72 -7.96 -4.76
CA GLY A 27 -8.75 -6.96 -5.06
C GLY A 27 -8.60 -5.63 -4.31
N THR A 28 -7.60 -5.51 -3.41
CA THR A 28 -7.24 -4.22 -2.80
C THR A 28 -6.96 -3.18 -3.90
N LYS A 29 -7.61 -2.02 -3.81
CA LYS A 29 -7.46 -0.92 -4.76
C LYS A 29 -6.53 0.13 -4.18
N LEU A 30 -5.58 0.60 -4.99
CA LEU A 30 -4.60 1.60 -4.59
C LEU A 30 -4.66 2.78 -5.57
N LYS A 31 -4.66 4.01 -5.04
CA LYS A 31 -4.50 5.24 -5.81
C LYS A 31 -3.06 5.74 -5.65
N VAL A 32 -2.49 6.29 -6.73
CA VAL A 32 -1.22 7.02 -6.65
C VAL A 32 -1.48 8.37 -5.98
N GLU A 33 -0.82 8.59 -4.85
CA GLU A 33 -0.90 9.85 -4.12
C GLU A 33 0.35 10.69 -4.41
N GLY A 34 0.20 11.67 -5.31
CA GLY A 34 1.27 12.61 -5.65
C GLY A 34 2.23 12.13 -6.74
N ASP A 35 3.25 12.96 -7.01
CA ASP A 35 4.19 12.73 -8.09
C ASP A 35 5.30 11.73 -7.69
N PRO A 36 5.66 10.79 -8.58
CA PRO A 36 6.79 9.89 -8.34
C PRO A 36 8.09 10.66 -8.15
N LEU A 37 8.83 10.36 -7.08
CA LEU A 37 10.17 10.89 -6.87
C LEU A 37 11.20 10.00 -7.59
N GLN A 38 11.84 10.55 -8.62
CA GLN A 38 12.92 9.85 -9.30
C GLN A 38 14.20 9.81 -8.44
N GLN A 39 14.70 8.61 -8.18
CA GLN A 39 16.01 8.36 -7.61
C GLN A 39 17.04 8.06 -8.71
N GLN A 40 18.31 7.90 -8.31
CA GLN A 40 19.37 7.46 -9.20
C GLN A 40 19.01 6.11 -9.85
N ASN A 41 19.57 5.84 -11.04
CA ASN A 41 19.42 4.58 -11.76
C ASN A 41 17.99 4.24 -12.22
N ASN A 42 17.20 5.25 -12.62
CA ASN A 42 15.82 5.08 -13.11
C ASN A 42 14.86 4.40 -12.11
N LEU A 43 15.16 4.48 -10.82
CA LEU A 43 14.26 4.04 -9.77
C LEU A 43 13.27 5.17 -9.45
N PHE A 44 12.00 4.84 -9.24
CA PHE A 44 10.96 5.78 -8.83
C PHE A 44 10.38 5.37 -7.49
N ILE A 45 10.32 6.32 -6.56
CA ILE A 45 9.56 6.17 -5.31
C ILE A 45 8.16 6.69 -5.59
N VAL A 46 7.16 5.83 -5.43
CA VAL A 46 5.74 6.19 -5.52
C VAL A 46 5.08 6.08 -4.15
N HIS A 47 4.12 6.96 -3.88
CA HIS A 47 3.24 6.86 -2.73
C HIS A 47 1.88 6.35 -3.18
N LEU A 48 1.38 5.34 -2.48
CA LEU A 48 0.10 4.68 -2.77
C LEU A 48 -0.78 4.73 -1.52
N ILE A 49 -2.05 5.06 -1.70
CA ILE A 49 -3.06 5.01 -0.64
C ILE A 49 -4.14 3.99 -1.02
N GLU A 50 -4.52 3.14 -0.08
CA GLU A 50 -5.66 2.25 -0.22
C GLU A 50 -6.97 3.05 -0.31
N ILE A 51 -7.77 2.71 -1.32
CA ILE A 51 -9.09 3.32 -1.53
C ILE A 51 -10.16 2.25 -1.39
N ASP A 52 -11.30 2.63 -0.84
CA ASP A 52 -12.49 1.80 -0.76
C ASP A 52 -13.56 2.34 -1.73
N ASP A 53 -14.35 1.44 -2.30
CA ASP A 53 -15.43 1.81 -3.23
C ASP A 53 -16.54 2.63 -2.54
N GLU A 54 -16.61 2.59 -1.22
CA GLU A 54 -17.60 3.33 -0.42
C GLU A 54 -17.18 4.78 -0.11
N HIS A 55 -15.92 5.18 -0.37
CA HIS A 55 -15.36 6.46 0.06
C HIS A 55 -14.98 7.42 -1.09
N ASP A 56 -15.43 7.18 -2.31
CA ASP A 56 -15.13 8.01 -3.48
C ASP A 56 -16.06 9.25 -3.61
N GLN A 57 -16.35 9.93 -2.48
CA GLN A 57 -17.21 11.12 -2.41
C GLN A 57 -16.65 12.29 -1.60
N GLN A 58 -15.33 12.52 -1.61
CA GLN A 58 -14.85 13.77 -0.99
C GLN A 58 -13.50 14.26 -1.50
N GLU A 59 -13.44 14.68 -2.77
CA GLU A 59 -12.56 15.80 -3.19
C GLU A 59 -13.31 16.62 -4.27
N LYS A 60 -13.78 17.82 -3.88
CA LYS A 60 -14.31 18.87 -4.76
C LYS A 60 -13.40 20.08 -4.64
#